data_AF-A0A4Q6C2X1-F1
#
_entry.id   AF-A0A4Q6C2X1-F1
#
_cell.length_a   1.000
_cell.length_b   1.000
_cell.length_c   1.000
_cell.angle_alpha   90.00
_cell.angle_beta   90.00
_cell.angle_gamma   90.00
#
_symmetry.space_group_name_H-M   'P 1'
#
loop_
_entity.id
_entity.type
_entity.pdbx_description
1 polymer ?
#
loop_
_entity_poly.entity_id
_entity_poly.type
_entity_poly.pdbx_seq_one_letter_code
_entity_poly.pdbx_strand_id
1 'polypeptide(L)'
;GVLATLYLDRWHVDGRAVLLGDAAHAMVPFHGQGMNCAFEDCVVLARKLEQHADLAQAFAAFEAERKPNALAIQQMALENYLEMRDRVDDPDFLLQRELELALQDRHPRRFVPHYTMVTFMLIPYSTAHARSEVQRQILVDATRGIDSLEAVDWAAVDAQVMVRLDELVDAA
;
A
#
# COMPACT_ATOMS: atom_id res chain seq x y z
N GLY A 1 -9.64 -18.06 -16.88
CA GLY A 1 -9.83 -16.78 -17.58
C GLY A 1 -8.54 -16.00 -17.56
N VAL A 2 -8.36 -15.01 -18.44
CA VAL A 2 -7.21 -14.10 -18.39
C VAL A 2 -7.48 -13.06 -17.31
N LEU A 3 -6.51 -12.87 -16.41
CA LEU A 3 -6.51 -11.79 -15.42
C LEU A 3 -5.69 -10.62 -15.99
N ALA A 4 -6.13 -9.38 -15.76
CA ALA A 4 -5.49 -8.20 -16.30
C ALA A 4 -5.51 -7.04 -15.30
N THR A 5 -4.58 -6.11 -15.49
CA THR A 5 -4.56 -4.81 -14.82
C THR A 5 -4.66 -3.73 -15.90
N LEU A 6 -5.56 -2.77 -15.72
CA LEU A 6 -5.79 -1.67 -16.66
C LEU A 6 -5.39 -0.34 -16.02
N TYR A 7 -4.66 0.47 -16.79
CA TYR A 7 -4.27 1.82 -16.39
C TYR A 7 -4.92 2.84 -17.32
N LEU A 8 -5.48 3.91 -16.73
CA LEU A 8 -6.12 5.00 -17.45
C LEU A 8 -5.43 6.33 -17.12
N ASP A 9 -5.12 7.11 -18.15
CA ASP A 9 -4.54 8.45 -17.98
C ASP A 9 -5.56 9.49 -17.52
N ARG A 10 -6.86 9.22 -17.64
CA ARG A 10 -7.94 10.12 -17.21
C ARG A 10 -9.17 9.31 -16.81
N TRP A 11 -9.85 9.72 -15.74
CA TRP A 11 -11.05 9.05 -15.23
C TRP A 11 -12.34 9.84 -15.45
N HIS A 12 -12.26 11.13 -15.80
CA HIS A 12 -13.44 11.96 -16.01
C HIS A 12 -13.42 12.75 -17.32
N VAL A 13 -14.59 13.19 -17.78
CA VAL A 13 -14.75 14.11 -18.91
C VAL A 13 -15.51 15.34 -18.43
N ASP A 14 -14.78 16.39 -18.08
CA ASP A 14 -15.33 17.60 -17.46
C ASP A 14 -16.26 17.22 -16.30
N GLY A 15 -17.46 17.79 -16.25
CA GLY A 15 -18.55 17.40 -15.33
C GLY A 15 -19.59 16.45 -15.94
N ARG A 16 -19.28 15.79 -17.06
CA ARG A 16 -20.25 14.94 -17.80
C ARG A 16 -20.27 13.49 -17.33
N ALA A 17 -19.09 12.95 -17.04
CA ALA A 17 -18.94 11.55 -16.62
C ALA A 17 -17.65 11.37 -15.82
N VAL A 18 -17.67 10.40 -14.91
CA VAL A 18 -16.52 9.94 -14.12
C VAL A 18 -16.57 8.41 -13.98
N LEU A 19 -15.42 7.77 -14.01
CA LEU A 19 -15.23 6.34 -13.75
C LEU A 19 -14.80 6.12 -12.29
N LEU A 20 -15.25 5.03 -11.68
CA LEU A 20 -14.81 4.56 -10.37
C LEU A 20 -14.81 3.03 -10.31
N GLY A 21 -14.15 2.44 -9.30
CA GLY A 21 -14.05 0.99 -9.15
C GLY A 21 -13.36 0.32 -10.35
N ASP A 22 -13.74 -0.91 -10.66
CA ASP A 22 -13.15 -1.69 -11.77
C ASP A 22 -13.21 -0.98 -13.13
N ALA A 23 -14.18 -0.08 -13.35
CA ALA A 23 -14.25 0.71 -14.59
C ALA A 23 -13.10 1.71 -14.72
N ALA A 24 -12.54 2.18 -13.59
CA ALA A 24 -11.40 3.09 -13.54
C ALA A 24 -10.06 2.35 -13.36
N HIS A 25 -10.04 1.25 -12.59
CA HIS A 25 -8.80 0.62 -12.12
C HIS A 25 -8.90 -0.89 -11.93
N ALA A 26 -9.39 -1.62 -12.93
CA ALA A 26 -9.35 -3.08 -12.93
C ALA A 26 -7.97 -3.63 -12.53
N MET A 27 -7.95 -4.55 -11.55
CA MET A 27 -6.73 -5.07 -10.93
C MET A 27 -6.80 -6.59 -10.75
N VAL A 28 -5.64 -7.21 -10.59
CA VAL A 28 -5.55 -8.65 -10.31
C VAL A 28 -6.02 -8.95 -8.88
N PRO A 29 -6.66 -10.11 -8.61
CA PRO A 29 -7.34 -10.36 -7.34
C PRO A 29 -6.40 -10.80 -6.21
N PHE A 30 -5.08 -10.75 -6.39
CA PHE A 30 -4.11 -11.34 -5.47
C PHE A 30 -3.99 -10.62 -4.12
N HIS A 31 -4.60 -9.44 -3.97
CA HIS A 31 -4.69 -8.73 -2.69
C HIS A 31 -6.10 -8.70 -2.09
N GLY A 32 -7.12 -9.17 -2.82
CA GLY A 32 -8.52 -9.12 -2.36
C GLY A 32 -9.10 -7.71 -2.17
N GLN A 33 -8.44 -6.67 -2.67
CA GLN A 33 -8.77 -5.26 -2.38
C GLN A 33 -9.66 -4.57 -3.43
N GLY A 34 -9.98 -5.21 -4.57
CA GLY A 34 -10.76 -4.54 -5.63
C GLY A 34 -12.10 -3.97 -5.15
N MET A 35 -12.87 -4.77 -4.41
CA MET A 35 -14.15 -4.32 -3.82
C MET A 35 -13.96 -3.24 -2.76
N ASN A 36 -12.97 -3.38 -1.87
CA ASN A 36 -12.72 -2.39 -0.80
C ASN A 36 -12.31 -1.04 -1.40
N CYS A 37 -11.40 -1.05 -2.38
CA CYS A 37 -10.98 0.14 -3.10
C CYS A 37 -12.16 0.81 -3.84
N ALA A 38 -13.05 0.01 -4.45
CA ALA A 38 -14.24 0.54 -5.10
C ALA A 38 -15.22 1.19 -4.10
N PHE A 39 -15.38 0.64 -2.89
CA PHE A 39 -16.18 1.28 -1.86
C PHE A 39 -15.55 2.56 -1.32
N GLU A 40 -14.22 2.58 -1.16
CA GLU A 40 -13.49 3.80 -0.78
C GLU A 40 -13.69 4.90 -1.84
N ASP A 41 -13.69 4.54 -3.13
CA ASP A 41 -14.00 5.49 -4.20
C ASP A 41 -15.41 6.08 -4.07
N CYS A 42 -16.42 5.26 -3.77
CA CYS A 42 -17.79 5.75 -3.58
C CYS A 42 -17.86 6.81 -2.47
N VAL A 43 -17.18 6.57 -1.34
CA VAL A 43 -17.12 7.50 -0.21
C VAL A 43 -16.42 8.80 -0.61
N VAL A 44 -15.26 8.71 -1.26
CA VAL A 44 -14.51 9.90 -1.68
C VAL A 44 -15.26 10.68 -2.74
N LEU A 45 -15.88 10.02 -3.72
CA LEU A 45 -16.67 10.69 -4.76
C LEU A 45 -17.86 11.43 -4.16
N ALA A 46 -18.62 10.79 -3.27
CA ALA A 46 -19.75 11.42 -2.57
C ALA A 46 -19.29 12.68 -1.82
N ARG A 47 -18.18 12.58 -1.07
CA ARG A 47 -17.59 13.71 -0.35
C ARG A 47 -17.17 14.84 -1.28
N LYS A 48 -16.55 14.54 -2.43
CA LYS A 48 -16.15 15.58 -3.42
C LYS A 48 -17.36 16.26 -4.05
N LEU A 49 -18.43 15.51 -4.33
CA LEU A 49 -19.68 16.06 -4.84
C LEU A 49 -20.35 17.01 -3.83
N GLU A 50 -20.22 16.77 -2.53
CA GLU A 50 -20.71 17.69 -1.50
C GLU A 50 -19.83 18.94 -1.32
N GLN A 51 -18.52 18.80 -1.50
CA GLN A 51 -17.54 19.89 -1.29
C GLN A 51 -17.46 20.90 -2.44
N HIS A 52 -17.87 20.50 -3.65
CA HIS A 52 -17.72 21.32 -4.85
C HIS A 52 -19.08 21.60 -5.50
N ALA A 53 -19.33 22.86 -5.85
CA ALA A 53 -20.57 23.27 -6.52
C ALA A 53 -20.63 22.85 -8.00
N ASP A 54 -19.46 22.64 -8.62
CA ASP A 54 -19.33 22.23 -10.02
C ASP A 54 -18.85 20.78 -10.14
N LEU A 55 -19.51 20.01 -11.01
CA LEU A 55 -19.17 18.59 -11.22
C LEU A 55 -17.79 18.40 -11.83
N ALA A 56 -17.33 19.31 -12.70
CA ALA A 56 -16.01 19.17 -13.30
C ALA A 56 -14.91 19.31 -12.25
N GLN A 57 -15.08 20.26 -11.32
CA GLN A 57 -14.20 20.41 -10.15
C GLN A 57 -14.28 19.20 -9.22
N ALA A 58 -15.48 18.70 -8.90
CA ALA A 58 -15.66 17.53 -8.05
C ALA A 58 -14.97 16.28 -8.63
N PHE A 59 -15.15 16.01 -9.92
CA PHE A 59 -14.56 14.85 -10.60
C PHE A 59 -13.04 14.97 -10.74
N ALA A 60 -12.51 16.17 -11.03
CA ALA A 60 -11.08 16.39 -11.05
C ALA A 60 -10.44 16.19 -9.66
N ALA A 61 -11.09 16.69 -8.60
CA ALA A 61 -10.62 16.49 -7.23
C ALA A 61 -10.70 15.03 -6.77
N PHE A 62 -11.73 14.29 -7.22
CA PHE A 62 -11.85 12.86 -7.00
C PHE A 62 -10.73 12.07 -7.68
N GLU A 63 -10.48 12.30 -8.99
CA GLU A 63 -9.40 11.63 -9.72
C GLU A 63 -8.04 11.93 -9.07
N ALA A 64 -7.76 13.19 -8.76
CA ALA A 64 -6.49 13.59 -8.15
C ALA A 64 -6.21 12.90 -6.81
N GLU A 65 -7.24 12.61 -6.02
CA GLU A 65 -7.10 11.93 -4.73
C GLU A 65 -7.03 10.40 -4.88
N ARG A 66 -7.88 9.81 -5.74
CA ARG A 66 -8.02 8.35 -5.81
C ARG A 66 -7.02 7.66 -6.72
N LYS A 67 -6.61 8.30 -7.81
CA LYS A 67 -5.74 7.68 -8.81
C LYS A 67 -4.38 7.22 -8.26
N PRO A 68 -3.66 7.99 -7.42
CA PRO A 68 -2.42 7.50 -6.81
C PRO A 68 -2.64 6.27 -5.92
N ASN A 69 -3.78 6.19 -5.23
CA ASN A 69 -4.12 5.07 -4.36
C ASN A 69 -4.51 3.83 -5.15
N ALA A 70 -5.29 3.98 -6.22
CA ALA A 70 -5.62 2.89 -7.13
C ALA A 70 -4.37 2.31 -7.81
N LEU A 71 -3.45 3.16 -8.27
CA LEU A 71 -2.16 2.73 -8.83
C LEU A 71 -1.33 1.94 -7.80
N ALA A 72 -1.25 2.43 -6.57
CA ALA A 72 -0.52 1.76 -5.50
C ALA A 72 -1.08 0.36 -5.22
N ILE A 73 -2.41 0.21 -5.08
CA ILE A 73 -2.99 -1.11 -4.82
C ILE A 73 -2.91 -2.04 -6.04
N GLN A 74 -2.99 -1.53 -7.26
CA GLN A 74 -2.72 -2.29 -8.48
C GLN A 74 -1.29 -2.85 -8.50
N GLN A 75 -0.30 -2.05 -8.10
CA GLN A 75 1.09 -2.47 -8.03
C GLN A 75 1.30 -3.51 -6.92
N MET A 76 0.81 -3.25 -5.70
CA MET A 76 0.89 -4.20 -4.58
C MET A 76 0.22 -5.54 -4.93
N ALA A 77 -0.94 -5.51 -5.61
CA ALA A 77 -1.63 -6.68 -6.15
C ALA A 77 -0.74 -7.55 -7.07
N LEU A 78 0.09 -6.92 -7.91
CA LEU A 78 1.03 -7.64 -8.78
C LEU A 78 2.25 -8.16 -8.01
N GLU A 79 2.76 -7.39 -7.05
CA GLU A 79 3.92 -7.78 -6.23
C GLU A 79 3.63 -8.99 -5.36
N ASN A 80 2.46 -9.03 -4.70
CA ASN A 80 2.06 -10.16 -3.87
C ASN A 80 1.95 -11.48 -4.66
N TYR A 81 1.58 -11.42 -5.94
CA TYR A 81 1.60 -12.60 -6.80
C TYR A 81 3.01 -13.18 -6.97
N LEU A 82 4.00 -12.31 -7.13
CA LEU A 82 5.40 -12.72 -7.29
C LEU A 82 5.95 -13.28 -5.96
N GLU A 83 5.64 -12.63 -4.85
CA GLU A 83 6.07 -13.06 -3.51
C GLU A 83 5.51 -14.45 -3.16
N MET A 84 4.20 -14.66 -3.32
CA MET A 84 3.55 -15.95 -3.04
C MET A 84 4.04 -17.08 -3.95
N ARG A 85 4.49 -16.77 -5.18
CA ARG A 85 4.94 -17.78 -6.14
C ARG A 85 6.38 -18.22 -5.88
N ASP A 86 7.26 -17.29 -5.50
CA ASP A 86 8.70 -17.48 -5.65
C ASP A 86 9.48 -17.57 -4.32
N ARG A 87 8.92 -17.20 -3.15
CA ARG A 87 9.77 -16.89 -1.96
C ARG A 87 9.41 -17.54 -0.62
N VAL A 88 8.43 -18.43 -0.55
CA VAL A 88 7.99 -18.98 0.75
C VAL A 88 9.02 -19.89 1.44
N ASP A 89 9.97 -20.45 0.69
CA ASP A 89 11.01 -21.36 1.20
C ASP A 89 12.43 -20.76 1.15
N ASP A 90 12.58 -19.46 0.90
CA ASP A 90 13.87 -18.77 0.83
C ASP A 90 14.40 -18.41 2.24
N PRO A 91 15.60 -18.88 2.66
CA PRO A 91 16.16 -18.58 3.98
C PRO A 91 16.29 -17.08 4.27
N ASP A 92 16.64 -16.26 3.27
CA ASP A 92 16.76 -14.81 3.45
C ASP A 92 15.38 -14.19 3.71
N PHE A 93 14.34 -14.71 3.05
CA PHE A 93 12.95 -14.28 3.25
C PHE A 93 12.45 -14.66 4.66
N LEU A 94 12.78 -15.85 5.14
CA LEU A 94 12.43 -16.28 6.50
C LEU A 94 13.11 -15.40 7.55
N LEU A 95 14.40 -15.08 7.39
CA LEU A 95 15.10 -14.17 8.30
C LEU A 95 14.52 -12.75 8.27
N GLN A 96 14.16 -12.23 7.09
CA GLN A 96 13.47 -10.94 6.96
C GLN A 96 12.10 -10.95 7.63
N ARG A 97 11.36 -12.06 7.56
CA ARG A 97 10.08 -12.25 8.25
C ARG A 97 10.26 -12.26 9.77
N GLU A 98 11.28 -12.93 10.29
CA GLU A 98 11.61 -12.91 11.72
C GLU A 98 11.99 -11.50 12.18
N LEU A 99 12.80 -10.79 11.40
CA LEU A 99 13.16 -9.40 11.69
C LEU A 99 11.95 -8.45 11.63
N GLU A 100 11.05 -8.61 10.66
CA GLU A 100 9.80 -7.84 10.57
C GLU A 100 8.98 -7.95 11.86
N LEU A 101 8.78 -9.17 12.37
CA LEU A 101 8.05 -9.40 13.61
C LEU A 101 8.74 -8.76 14.82
N ALA A 102 10.07 -8.87 14.89
CA ALA A 102 10.83 -8.25 15.97
C ALA A 102 10.76 -6.71 15.90
N LEU A 103 10.85 -6.11 14.72
CA LEU A 103 10.73 -4.66 14.55
C LEU A 103 9.31 -4.16 14.83
N GLN A 104 8.29 -4.94 14.51
CA GLN A 104 6.91 -4.63 14.89
C GLN A 104 6.75 -4.57 16.41
N ASP A 105 7.30 -5.52 17.15
CA ASP A 105 7.24 -5.54 18.63
C ASP A 105 7.98 -4.34 19.24
N ARG A 106 9.15 -4.00 18.69
CA ARG A 106 9.98 -2.87 19.14
C ARG A 106 9.39 -1.50 18.79
N HIS A 107 8.76 -1.38 17.61
CA HIS A 107 8.28 -0.12 17.05
C HIS A 107 6.83 -0.23 16.54
N PRO A 108 5.85 -0.57 17.40
CA PRO A 108 4.50 -0.96 16.97
C PRO A 108 3.72 0.11 16.21
N ARG A 109 4.10 1.39 16.36
CA ARG A 109 3.50 2.52 15.65
C ARG A 109 4.29 2.98 14.43
N ARG A 110 5.48 2.43 14.17
CA ARG A 110 6.32 2.86 13.03
C ARG A 110 6.55 1.71 12.06
N PHE A 111 6.86 0.53 12.56
CA PHE A 111 7.05 -0.67 11.74
C PHE A 111 5.75 -1.49 11.74
N VAL A 112 4.79 -1.05 10.93
CA VAL A 112 3.48 -1.69 10.85
C VAL A 112 3.50 -2.66 9.66
N PRO A 113 3.15 -3.95 9.85
CA PRO A 113 3.15 -4.91 8.75
C PRO A 113 2.32 -4.43 7.56
N HIS A 114 2.81 -4.70 6.36
CA HIS A 114 2.13 -4.32 5.11
C HIS A 114 0.67 -4.78 5.09
N TYR A 115 0.43 -6.05 5.45
CA TYR A 115 -0.91 -6.63 5.48
C TYR A 115 -1.86 -5.86 6.42
N THR A 116 -1.35 -5.39 7.57
CA THR A 116 -2.11 -4.58 8.53
C THR A 116 -2.46 -3.22 7.94
N MET A 117 -1.49 -2.54 7.34
CA MET A 117 -1.69 -1.23 6.71
C MET A 117 -2.75 -1.25 5.60
N VAL A 118 -2.77 -2.31 4.78
CA VAL A 118 -3.67 -2.43 3.62
C VAL A 118 -5.06 -2.96 4.01
N THR A 119 -5.14 -3.84 5.01
CA THR A 119 -6.38 -4.57 5.32
C THR A 119 -7.16 -3.98 6.50
N PHE A 120 -6.47 -3.39 7.48
CA PHE A 120 -7.07 -3.02 8.77
C PHE A 120 -6.97 -1.53 9.10
N MET A 121 -6.40 -0.71 8.22
CA MET A 121 -6.26 0.73 8.43
C MET A 121 -6.90 1.49 7.26
N LEU A 122 -7.28 2.75 7.50
CA LEU A 122 -7.84 3.64 6.48
C LEU A 122 -6.82 4.64 5.93
N ILE A 123 -5.53 4.30 6.03
CA ILE A 123 -4.48 5.12 5.42
C ILE A 123 -4.53 5.00 3.89
N PRO A 124 -4.11 6.03 3.14
CA PRO A 124 -4.06 5.94 1.69
C PRO A 124 -3.18 4.76 1.22
N TYR A 125 -3.62 3.98 0.25
CA TYR A 125 -2.83 2.88 -0.32
C TYR A 125 -1.45 3.34 -0.82
N SER A 126 -1.37 4.57 -1.34
CA SER A 126 -0.08 5.18 -1.74
C SER A 126 0.88 5.35 -0.56
N THR A 127 0.36 5.71 0.62
CA THR A 127 1.14 5.76 1.87
C THR A 127 1.56 4.37 2.31
N ALA A 128 0.64 3.39 2.31
CA ALA A 128 0.94 2.00 2.66
C ALA A 128 2.07 1.44 1.78
N HIS A 129 1.96 1.62 0.46
CA HIS A 129 2.96 1.19 -0.51
C HIS A 129 4.33 1.84 -0.27
N ALA A 130 4.39 3.16 -0.13
CA ALA A 130 5.64 3.87 0.12
C ALA A 130 6.32 3.44 1.43
N ARG A 131 5.53 3.21 2.48
CA ARG A 131 6.05 2.70 3.76
C ARG A 131 6.54 1.27 3.66
N SER A 132 5.83 0.40 2.95
CA SER A 132 6.25 -0.98 2.71
C SER A 132 7.58 -1.05 1.97
N GLU A 133 7.82 -0.18 1.00
CA GLU A 133 9.11 -0.09 0.31
C GLU A 133 10.26 0.31 1.24
N VAL A 134 10.01 1.26 2.14
CA VAL A 134 11.00 1.65 3.16
C VAL A 134 11.27 0.50 4.14
N GLN A 135 10.23 -0.17 4.62
CA GLN A 135 10.34 -1.33 5.53
C GLN A 135 11.13 -2.46 4.87
N ARG A 136 10.79 -2.82 3.62
CA ARG A 136 11.50 -3.84 2.84
C ARG A 136 12.99 -3.51 2.70
N GLN A 137 13.33 -2.26 2.43
CA GLN A 137 14.73 -1.83 2.34
C GLN A 137 15.48 -1.98 3.68
N ILE A 138 14.84 -1.61 4.80
CA ILE A 138 15.41 -1.79 6.14
C ILE A 138 15.67 -3.28 6.40
N LEU A 139 14.71 -4.15 6.11
CA LEU A 139 14.86 -5.60 6.29
C LEU A 139 16.01 -6.16 5.45
N VAL A 140 16.08 -5.81 4.16
CA VAL A 140 17.14 -6.28 3.25
C VAL A 140 18.52 -5.78 3.67
N ASP A 141 18.64 -4.52 4.10
CA ASP A 141 19.93 -3.97 4.54
C ASP A 141 20.39 -4.58 5.86
N ALA A 142 19.46 -4.80 6.81
CA ALA A 142 19.75 -5.35 8.12
C ALA A 142 20.10 -6.85 8.09
N THR A 143 19.56 -7.59 7.14
CA THR A 143 19.77 -9.04 6.99
C THR A 143 20.89 -9.39 6.01
N ARG A 144 21.53 -8.40 5.37
CA ARG A 144 22.54 -8.66 4.35
C ARG A 144 23.77 -9.37 4.92
N GLY A 145 24.01 -10.59 4.45
CA GLY A 145 25.21 -11.36 4.77
C GLY A 145 25.22 -11.95 6.18
N ILE A 146 24.06 -12.01 6.83
CA ILE A 146 23.86 -12.70 8.10
C ILE A 146 22.79 -13.78 7.94
N ASP A 147 22.77 -14.76 8.84
CA ASP A 147 21.88 -15.92 8.80
C ASP A 147 20.94 -16.02 10.00
N SER A 148 21.05 -15.09 10.95
CA SER A 148 20.33 -15.12 12.22
C SER A 148 20.19 -13.72 12.82
N LEU A 149 19.13 -13.53 13.63
CA LEU A 149 18.88 -12.26 14.34
C LEU A 149 19.95 -11.90 15.39
N GLU A 150 20.77 -12.86 15.82
CA GLU A 150 21.85 -12.63 16.78
C GLU A 150 22.94 -11.71 16.22
N ALA A 151 23.12 -11.71 14.89
CA ALA A 151 24.11 -10.89 14.20
C ALA A 151 23.58 -9.51 13.78
N VAL A 152 22.30 -9.20 14.05
CA VAL A 152 21.69 -7.91 13.72
C VAL A 152 22.24 -6.80 14.61
N ASP A 153 22.71 -5.71 14.01
CA ASP A 153 22.99 -4.46 14.73
C ASP A 153 21.68 -3.74 15.06
N TRP A 154 21.07 -4.11 16.18
CA TRP A 154 19.79 -3.56 16.63
C TRP A 154 19.81 -2.04 16.81
N ALA A 155 20.93 -1.47 17.25
CA ALA A 155 21.04 -0.03 17.45
C ALA A 155 20.98 0.71 16.11
N ALA A 156 21.67 0.20 15.09
CA ALA A 156 21.61 0.75 13.75
C ALA A 156 20.23 0.59 13.11
N VAL A 157 19.60 -0.59 13.23
CA VAL A 157 18.27 -0.85 12.65
C VAL A 157 17.20 0.00 13.31
N ASP A 158 17.19 0.10 14.65
CA ASP A 158 16.25 0.95 15.39
C ASP A 158 16.39 2.42 14.96
N ALA A 159 17.62 2.90 14.79
CA ALA A 159 17.87 4.25 14.31
C ALA A 159 17.32 4.48 12.90
N GLN A 160 17.47 3.51 11.99
CA GLN A 160 16.87 3.60 10.65
C GLN A 160 15.34 3.68 10.70
N VAL A 161 14.69 2.87 11.54
CA VAL A 161 13.23 2.92 11.72
C VAL A 161 12.80 4.29 12.22
N MET A 162 13.45 4.82 13.25
CA MET A 162 13.09 6.12 13.83
C MET A 162 13.28 7.29 12.87
N VAL A 163 14.30 7.23 12.01
CA VAL A 163 14.61 8.30 11.04
C VAL A 163 13.71 8.22 9.79
N ARG A 164 13.37 7.02 9.33
CA ARG A 164 12.74 6.82 8.02
C ARG A 164 11.23 6.56 8.08
N LEU A 165 10.70 6.18 9.24
CA LEU A 165 9.29 5.82 9.41
C LEU A 165 8.69 6.66 10.52
N ASP A 166 7.92 7.68 10.17
CA ASP A 166 7.10 8.43 11.12
C ASP A 166 6.06 7.53 11.80
N GLU A 167 5.58 7.97 12.97
CA GLU A 167 4.47 7.27 13.65
C GLU A 167 3.24 7.27 12.77
N LEU A 168 2.71 6.09 12.53
CA LEU A 168 1.47 5.88 11.82
C LEU A 168 0.33 6.04 12.82
N VAL A 169 -0.49 7.06 12.61
CA VAL A 169 -1.74 7.26 13.33
C VAL A 169 -2.85 6.84 12.39
N ASP A 170 -3.63 5.82 12.78
CA ASP A 170 -4.82 5.45 12.03
C ASP A 170 -5.87 6.55 12.21
N ALA A 171 -6.32 7.12 11.11
CA ALA A 171 -7.26 8.24 11.10
C ALA A 171 -8.72 7.75 11.17
N ALA A 172 -8.98 6.76 12.01
CA ALA A 172 -10.33 6.22 12.25
C ALA A 172 -11.19 7.21 13.05
#